data_AF-A0A819J6T4-F1
#
_entry.id   AF-A0A819J6T4-F1
#
_cell.length_a   1.000
_cell.length_b   1.000
_cell.length_c   1.000
_cell.angle_alpha   90.00
_cell.angle_beta   90.00
_cell.angle_gamma   90.00
#
_symmetry.space_group_name_H-M   'P 1'
#
loop_
_entity.id
_entity.type
_entity.pdbx_description
1 polymer ?
#
loop_
_entity_poly.entity_id
_entity_poly.type
_entity_poly.pdbx_seq_one_letter_code
_entity_poly.pdbx_strand_id
1 'polypeptide(L)'
;MSSYSLSPAEERILCRGWEFCIENKLTNFIEFKTDIELNVKKLEPHCHPNTFKDICHKLHHFSDILMNSVKNKKIRNISDDEFNALNTLKNNHNIIICRADKGNCIVILNKDDYIHKAEDILKLKQFQRSNKSLLIEKEKCMNNYILKLYKDKIIDKQLYWRIRSTSSSLATMYVQLKIHKHNYPLRPIISSIGSYNHELSKYLAQLIKTNRPSLSNSCIRDSFDFVTKICNINNSKNQVMISFDVDSRYTNVPVQEAIHITLDMIFKRPSPAPISFDRLQLKQLLEISLCNIPFRFLNDTYVQGDEVAMGSPLGPILADIFMSNLDIKLNRF
;
A
#
# COMPACT_ATOMS: atom_id res chain seq x y z
N MET A 1 25.18 -1.52 5.73
CA MET A 1 25.02 -0.41 4.76
C MET A 1 25.56 -0.90 3.44
N SER A 2 25.07 -0.43 2.29
CA SER A 2 25.63 -0.90 1.02
C SER A 2 27.08 -0.44 0.88
N SER A 3 27.93 -1.33 0.37
CA SER A 3 29.30 -1.00 -0.05
C SER A 3 29.35 -0.40 -1.47
N TYR A 4 28.20 -0.26 -2.13
CA TYR A 4 28.08 0.32 -3.45
C TYR A 4 28.11 1.85 -3.38
N SER A 5 29.07 2.46 -4.07
CA SER A 5 29.12 3.91 -4.26
C SER A 5 28.41 4.29 -5.54
N LEU A 6 27.47 5.22 -5.46
CA LEU A 6 26.77 5.73 -6.63
C LEU A 6 27.68 6.66 -7.44
N SER A 7 27.59 6.54 -8.76
CA SER A 7 28.07 7.55 -9.69
C SER A 7 27.15 8.78 -9.69
N PRO A 8 27.64 9.96 -10.13
CA PRO A 8 26.81 11.15 -10.21
C PRO A 8 25.57 11.00 -11.09
N ALA A 9 25.63 10.17 -12.15
CA ALA A 9 24.48 9.91 -13.02
C ALA A 9 23.42 9.04 -12.31
N GLU A 10 23.85 8.02 -11.56
CA GLU A 10 22.95 7.19 -10.74
C GLU A 10 22.29 8.00 -9.63
N GLU A 11 23.03 8.89 -8.96
CA GLU A 11 22.47 9.76 -7.94
C GLU A 11 21.42 10.70 -8.51
N ARG A 12 21.71 11.37 -9.64
CA ARG A 12 20.75 12.26 -10.32
C ARG A 12 19.44 11.54 -10.65
N ILE A 13 19.50 10.34 -11.24
CA ILE A 13 18.29 9.63 -11.65
C ILE A 13 17.48 9.11 -10.45
N LEU A 14 18.16 8.60 -9.40
CA LEU A 14 17.48 8.09 -8.21
C LEU A 14 16.87 9.20 -7.35
N CYS A 15 17.48 10.40 -7.32
CA CYS A 15 16.94 11.57 -6.64
C CYS A 15 15.61 12.07 -7.22
N ARG A 16 15.27 11.71 -8.47
CA ARG A 16 13.94 12.01 -9.05
C ARG A 16 12.82 11.23 -8.37
N GLY A 17 13.16 10.21 -7.58
CA GLY A 17 12.22 9.44 -6.76
C GLY A 17 11.58 8.27 -7.50
N TRP A 18 10.89 7.42 -6.73
CA TRP A 18 10.34 6.16 -7.24
C TRP A 18 9.18 6.37 -8.25
N GLU A 19 8.47 7.48 -8.15
CA GLU A 19 7.32 7.80 -9.00
C GLU A 19 7.72 8.54 -10.28
N PHE A 20 9.01 8.79 -10.48
CA PHE A 20 9.51 9.38 -11.72
C PHE A 20 9.24 8.45 -12.91
N CYS A 21 8.48 8.95 -13.88
CA CYS A 21 8.15 8.21 -15.09
C CYS A 21 9.14 8.54 -16.21
N ILE A 22 9.74 7.51 -16.81
CA ILE A 22 10.55 7.68 -18.01
C ILE A 22 9.61 7.69 -19.21
N GLU A 23 9.42 8.87 -19.77
CA GLU A 23 8.60 9.05 -20.96
C GLU A 23 9.43 8.71 -22.19
N ASN A 24 8.84 7.96 -23.12
CA ASN A 24 9.46 7.59 -24.40
C ASN A 24 8.79 8.27 -25.60
N LYS A 25 7.79 9.11 -25.32
CA LYS A 25 6.99 9.88 -26.28
C LYS A 25 6.46 11.11 -25.56
N LEU A 26 6.35 12.22 -26.27
CA LEU A 26 5.56 13.35 -25.79
C LEU A 26 4.08 12.97 -25.81
N THR A 27 3.45 12.99 -24.64
CA THR A 27 2.02 12.67 -24.48
C THR A 27 1.20 13.92 -24.22
N ASN A 28 1.78 14.97 -23.62
CA ASN A 28 1.06 16.18 -23.25
C ASN A 28 1.15 17.30 -24.30
N PHE A 29 0.66 17.01 -25.49
CA PHE A 29 0.67 17.96 -26.61
C PHE A 29 -0.19 19.21 -26.36
N ILE A 30 -1.23 19.06 -25.54
CA ILE A 30 -2.14 20.16 -25.19
C ILE A 30 -1.42 21.15 -24.27
N GLU A 31 -0.78 20.66 -23.21
CA GLU A 31 -0.04 21.50 -22.27
C GLU A 31 1.06 22.31 -22.96
N PHE A 32 1.84 21.70 -23.86
CA PHE A 32 2.84 22.42 -24.66
C PHE A 32 2.24 23.52 -25.53
N LYS A 33 1.08 23.28 -26.17
CA LYS A 33 0.38 24.32 -26.95
C LYS A 33 -0.10 25.45 -26.05
N THR A 34 -0.67 25.11 -24.90
CA THR A 34 -1.12 26.08 -23.89
C THR A 34 0.05 26.94 -23.38
N ASP A 35 1.22 26.35 -23.16
CA ASP A 35 2.42 27.10 -22.75
C ASP A 35 2.91 28.08 -23.82
N ILE A 36 2.90 27.68 -25.10
CA ILE A 36 3.21 28.59 -26.21
C ILE A 36 2.19 29.74 -26.24
N GLU A 37 0.90 29.43 -26.19
CA GLU A 37 -0.17 30.44 -26.20
C GLU A 37 -0.06 31.42 -25.04
N LEU A 38 0.19 30.93 -23.83
CA LEU A 38 0.38 31.76 -22.63
C LEU A 38 1.59 32.70 -22.76
N ASN A 39 2.69 32.22 -23.33
CA ASN A 39 3.87 33.06 -23.55
C ASN A 39 3.66 34.09 -24.66
N VAL A 40 2.92 33.74 -25.72
CA VAL A 40 2.55 34.68 -26.78
C VAL A 40 1.61 35.76 -26.27
N LYS A 41 0.66 35.40 -25.40
CA LYS A 41 -0.28 36.34 -24.80
C LYS A 41 0.40 37.45 -24.00
N LYS A 42 1.59 37.21 -23.46
CA LYS A 42 2.40 38.26 -22.79
C LYS A 42 2.83 39.38 -23.75
N LEU A 43 2.85 39.13 -25.06
CA LEU A 43 3.21 40.11 -26.09
C LEU A 43 2.03 40.99 -26.52
N GLU A 44 0.79 40.56 -26.26
CA GLU A 44 -0.46 41.25 -26.65
C GLU A 44 -0.49 42.75 -26.32
N PRO A 45 -0.15 43.20 -25.08
CA PRO A 45 -0.16 44.63 -24.75
C PRO A 45 0.99 45.44 -25.38
N HIS A 46 1.99 44.78 -25.97
CA HIS A 46 3.22 45.42 -26.48
C HIS A 46 3.31 45.45 -28.00
N CYS A 47 2.27 45.01 -28.72
CA CYS A 47 2.27 44.96 -30.18
C CYS A 47 0.94 45.42 -30.78
N HIS A 48 1.01 45.90 -32.02
CA HIS A 48 -0.20 46.31 -32.75
C HIS A 48 -1.09 45.07 -33.02
N PRO A 49 -2.43 45.17 -32.91
CA PRO A 49 -3.33 44.01 -33.00
C PRO A 49 -3.16 43.14 -34.25
N ASN A 50 -2.91 43.74 -35.41
CA ASN A 50 -2.68 42.99 -36.66
C ASN A 50 -1.36 42.20 -36.61
N THR A 51 -0.30 42.80 -36.07
CA THR A 51 1.00 42.14 -35.89
C THR A 51 0.89 41.00 -34.88
N PHE A 52 0.13 41.20 -33.80
CA PHE A 52 -0.15 40.15 -32.81
C PHE A 52 -0.83 38.94 -33.47
N LYS A 53 -1.86 39.19 -34.28
CA LYS A 53 -2.61 38.15 -34.99
C LYS A 53 -1.71 37.35 -35.94
N ASP A 54 -0.84 38.03 -36.69
CA ASP A 54 0.12 37.39 -37.59
C ASP A 54 1.14 36.52 -36.84
N ILE A 55 1.62 37.00 -35.67
CA ILE A 55 2.51 36.24 -34.79
C ILE A 55 1.81 34.97 -34.27
N CYS A 56 0.56 35.09 -33.81
CA CYS A 56 -0.23 33.97 -33.33
C CYS A 56 -0.41 32.89 -34.41
N HIS A 57 -0.75 33.29 -35.65
CA HIS A 57 -0.91 32.36 -36.76
C HIS A 57 0.40 31.64 -37.13
N LYS A 58 1.51 32.37 -37.20
CA LYS A 58 2.82 31.79 -37.50
C LYS A 58 3.25 30.80 -36.42
N LEU A 59 3.11 31.16 -35.15
CA LEU A 59 3.50 30.29 -34.03
C LEU A 59 2.62 29.05 -33.93
N HIS A 60 1.31 29.15 -34.17
CA HIS A 60 0.44 27.98 -34.26
C HIS A 60 0.92 27.02 -35.36
N HIS A 61 1.17 27.54 -36.56
CA HIS A 61 1.65 26.75 -37.69
C HIS A 61 3.00 26.07 -37.41
N PHE A 62 3.97 26.81 -36.85
CA PHE A 62 5.26 26.24 -36.44
C PHE A 62 5.09 25.17 -35.35
N SER A 63 4.21 25.41 -34.37
CA SER A 63 3.93 24.43 -33.32
C SER A 63 3.38 23.14 -33.94
N ASP A 64 2.42 23.20 -34.86
CA ASP A 64 1.83 22.03 -35.50
C ASP A 64 2.85 21.25 -36.34
N ILE A 65 3.76 21.94 -37.04
CA ILE A 65 4.86 21.30 -37.78
C ILE A 65 5.80 20.57 -36.80
N LEU A 66 6.24 21.25 -35.74
CA LEU A 66 7.12 20.65 -34.73
C LEU A 66 6.44 19.42 -34.10
N MET A 67 5.19 19.55 -33.69
CA MET A 67 4.42 18.44 -33.11
C MET A 67 4.32 17.26 -34.05
N ASN A 68 3.98 17.49 -35.33
CA ASN A 68 3.89 16.41 -36.32
C ASN A 68 5.24 15.74 -36.58
N SER A 69 6.33 16.50 -36.59
CA SER A 69 7.69 15.97 -36.78
C SER A 69 8.19 15.15 -35.58
N VAL A 70 7.68 15.42 -34.39
CA VAL A 70 8.11 14.83 -33.13
C VAL A 70 7.18 13.72 -32.65
N LYS A 71 5.91 13.71 -33.07
CA LYS A 71 4.87 12.73 -32.66
C LYS A 71 5.31 11.27 -32.79
N ASN A 72 6.14 10.96 -33.77
CA ASN A 72 6.64 9.61 -34.05
C ASN A 72 8.09 9.38 -33.60
N LYS A 73 8.78 10.40 -33.07
CA LYS A 73 10.13 10.26 -32.55
C LYS A 73 10.09 9.70 -31.13
N LYS A 74 10.97 8.75 -30.83
CA LYS A 74 11.24 8.34 -29.45
C LYS A 74 12.08 9.43 -28.80
N ILE A 75 11.48 10.14 -27.85
CA ILE A 75 12.18 11.13 -27.02
C ILE A 75 12.16 10.61 -25.60
N ARG A 76 13.31 10.68 -24.93
CA ARG A 76 13.45 10.36 -23.52
C ARG A 76 13.55 11.66 -22.73
N ASN A 77 12.93 11.69 -21.55
CA ASN A 77 13.09 12.78 -20.57
C ASN A 77 14.31 12.58 -19.64
N ILE A 78 15.23 11.70 -20.05
CA ILE A 78 16.50 11.42 -19.37
C ILE A 78 17.64 11.44 -20.39
N SER A 79 18.83 11.76 -19.89
CA SER A 79 20.06 11.76 -20.66
C SER A 79 20.57 10.34 -20.96
N ASP A 80 21.47 10.20 -21.94
CA ASP A 80 22.02 8.89 -22.31
C ASP A 80 22.89 8.30 -21.19
N ASP A 81 23.60 9.13 -20.42
CA ASP A 81 24.34 8.70 -19.23
C ASP A 81 23.41 8.24 -18.11
N GLU A 82 22.28 8.91 -17.87
CA GLU A 82 21.27 8.44 -16.91
C GLU A 82 20.61 7.12 -17.35
N PHE A 83 20.36 6.96 -18.65
CA PHE A 83 19.82 5.71 -19.19
C PHE A 83 20.82 4.55 -19.02
N ASN A 84 22.11 4.81 -19.26
CA ASN A 84 23.18 3.82 -19.02
C ASN A 84 23.35 3.51 -17.53
N ALA A 85 23.24 4.52 -16.66
CA ALA A 85 23.24 4.35 -15.21
C ALA A 85 22.11 3.42 -14.75
N LEU A 86 20.88 3.61 -15.26
CA LEU A 86 19.75 2.72 -14.95
C LEU A 86 20.00 1.28 -15.39
N ASN A 87 20.57 1.08 -16.59
CA ASN A 87 20.93 -0.26 -17.05
C ASN A 87 22.01 -0.90 -16.18
N THR A 88 22.99 -0.10 -15.73
CA THR A 88 24.06 -0.56 -14.83
C THR A 88 23.47 -1.01 -13.49
N LEU A 89 22.63 -0.17 -12.86
CA LEU A 89 21.93 -0.50 -11.62
C LEU A 89 21.05 -1.74 -11.77
N LYS A 90 20.29 -1.85 -12.87
CA LYS A 90 19.41 -3.00 -13.14
C LYS A 90 20.16 -4.31 -13.29
N ASN A 91 21.34 -4.27 -13.92
CA ASN A 91 22.15 -5.47 -14.18
C ASN A 91 23.06 -5.83 -13.00
N ASN A 92 23.19 -4.98 -11.99
CA ASN A 92 23.96 -5.27 -10.80
C ASN A 92 23.19 -6.23 -9.87
N HIS A 93 23.58 -7.50 -9.86
CA HIS A 93 22.96 -8.54 -9.05
C HIS A 93 23.40 -8.56 -7.58
N ASN A 94 24.38 -7.74 -7.19
CA ASN A 94 24.92 -7.68 -5.83
C ASN A 94 24.18 -6.67 -4.95
N ILE A 95 23.31 -5.84 -5.53
CA ILE A 95 22.55 -4.83 -4.82
C ILE A 95 21.05 -5.12 -4.86
N ILE A 96 20.34 -4.58 -3.87
CA ILE A 96 18.88 -4.51 -3.82
C ILE A 96 18.49 -3.03 -3.73
N ILE A 97 17.60 -2.62 -4.63
CA ILE A 97 17.03 -1.27 -4.65
C ILE A 97 15.57 -1.37 -4.17
N CYS A 98 15.26 -0.71 -3.07
CA CYS A 98 13.92 -0.75 -2.47
C CYS A 98 13.50 0.61 -1.92
N ARG A 99 12.21 0.77 -1.60
CA ARG A 99 11.71 1.96 -0.91
C ARG A 99 12.04 1.92 0.59
N ALA A 100 12.33 3.07 1.18
CA ALA A 100 12.39 3.24 2.62
C ALA A 100 10.99 3.12 3.27
N ASP A 101 10.93 2.71 4.54
CA ASP A 101 9.67 2.65 5.32
C ASP A 101 9.05 4.04 5.53
N LYS A 102 9.87 5.10 5.59
CA LYS A 102 9.44 6.51 5.73
C LYS A 102 10.32 7.43 4.90
N GLY A 103 9.75 8.56 4.47
CA GLY A 103 10.48 9.64 3.78
C GLY A 103 10.45 9.58 2.25
N ASN A 104 9.75 8.61 1.64
CA ASN A 104 9.68 8.43 0.19
C ASN A 104 11.07 8.35 -0.50
N CYS A 105 12.06 7.80 0.20
CA CYS A 105 13.43 7.69 -0.29
C CYS A 105 13.68 6.32 -0.96
N ILE A 106 14.62 6.30 -1.90
CA ILE A 106 15.18 5.08 -2.47
C ILE A 106 16.36 4.64 -1.59
N VAL A 107 16.44 3.33 -1.32
CA VAL A 107 17.50 2.72 -0.52
C VAL A 107 18.20 1.67 -1.36
N ILE A 108 19.53 1.70 -1.34
CA ILE A 108 20.38 0.68 -1.94
C ILE A 108 21.04 -0.11 -0.82
N LEU A 109 20.94 -1.43 -0.90
CA LEU A 109 21.49 -2.38 0.06
C LEU A 109 22.33 -3.41 -0.65
N ASN A 110 23.34 -3.94 0.03
CA ASN A 110 23.97 -5.18 -0.40
C ASN A 110 22.94 -6.30 -0.32
N LYS A 111 22.87 -7.11 -1.38
CA LYS A 111 21.86 -8.16 -1.49
C LYS A 111 22.01 -9.21 -0.40
N ASP A 112 23.23 -9.61 -0.09
CA ASP A 112 23.49 -10.63 0.94
C ASP A 112 23.09 -10.12 2.33
N ASP A 113 23.44 -8.88 2.68
CA ASP A 113 22.99 -8.24 3.93
C ASP A 113 21.46 -8.17 4.03
N TYR A 114 20.80 -7.84 2.92
CA TYR A 114 19.33 -7.78 2.85
C TYR A 114 18.72 -9.16 3.09
N ILE A 115 19.24 -10.19 2.42
CA ILE A 115 18.75 -11.57 2.55
C ILE A 115 19.00 -12.07 3.97
N HIS A 116 20.21 -11.94 4.51
CA HIS A 116 20.53 -12.39 5.87
C HIS A 116 19.64 -11.76 6.93
N LYS A 117 19.47 -10.42 6.89
CA LYS A 117 18.59 -9.75 7.84
C LYS A 117 17.12 -10.15 7.68
N ALA A 118 16.67 -10.42 6.45
CA ALA A 118 15.31 -10.91 6.22
C ALA A 118 15.13 -12.36 6.72
N GLU A 119 16.13 -13.21 6.55
CA GLU A 119 16.15 -14.57 7.10
C GLU A 119 16.15 -14.57 8.63
N ASP A 120 16.87 -13.63 9.26
CA ASP A 120 16.85 -13.48 10.72
C ASP A 120 15.45 -13.12 11.24
N ILE A 121 14.69 -12.31 10.50
CA ILE A 121 13.27 -12.05 10.80
C ILE A 121 12.45 -13.34 10.66
N LEU A 122 12.70 -14.15 9.62
CA LEU A 122 11.98 -15.40 9.38
C LEU A 122 12.33 -16.51 10.39
N LYS A 123 13.40 -16.37 11.17
CA LYS A 123 13.72 -17.27 12.30
C LYS A 123 12.90 -16.96 13.55
N LEU A 124 12.19 -15.83 13.60
CA LEU A 124 11.31 -15.50 14.72
C LEU A 124 10.17 -16.51 14.84
N LYS A 125 9.70 -16.75 16.06
CA LYS A 125 8.67 -17.77 16.39
C LYS A 125 7.36 -17.59 15.63
N GLN A 126 7.07 -16.36 15.19
CA GLN A 126 5.87 -16.01 14.44
C GLN A 126 5.84 -16.55 13.00
N PHE A 127 6.99 -16.98 12.46
CA PHE A 127 7.10 -17.53 11.11
C PHE A 127 7.49 -19.00 11.15
N GLN A 128 6.86 -19.79 10.29
CA GLN A 128 7.13 -21.21 10.17
C GLN A 128 7.31 -21.59 8.71
N ARG A 129 8.31 -22.44 8.41
CA ARG A 129 8.49 -22.99 7.07
C ARG A 129 7.31 -23.89 6.70
N SER A 130 6.91 -23.84 5.44
CA SER A 130 5.78 -24.59 4.91
C SER A 130 6.07 -25.07 3.48
N ASN A 131 5.17 -25.91 2.95
CA ASN A 131 5.24 -26.42 1.60
C ASN A 131 4.37 -25.57 0.65
N LYS A 132 4.77 -25.47 -0.62
CA LYS A 132 4.00 -24.85 -1.70
C LYS A 132 2.62 -25.49 -1.88
N SER A 133 2.46 -26.78 -1.53
CA SER A 133 1.16 -27.47 -1.58
C SER A 133 0.09 -26.80 -0.71
N LEU A 134 0.49 -26.11 0.36
CA LEU A 134 -0.44 -25.45 1.29
C LEU A 134 -1.29 -24.38 0.58
N LEU A 135 -0.73 -23.69 -0.43
CA LEU A 135 -1.50 -22.72 -1.22
C LEU A 135 -2.71 -23.39 -1.88
N ILE A 136 -2.47 -24.53 -2.55
CA ILE A 136 -3.50 -25.25 -3.30
C ILE A 136 -4.58 -25.74 -2.34
N GLU A 137 -4.18 -26.27 -1.19
CA GLU A 137 -5.10 -26.72 -0.15
C GLU A 137 -5.96 -25.58 0.40
N LYS A 138 -5.34 -24.44 0.73
CA LYS A 138 -6.05 -23.25 1.25
C LYS A 138 -6.98 -22.63 0.22
N GLU A 139 -6.54 -22.50 -1.03
CA GLU A 139 -7.37 -21.99 -2.12
C GLU A 139 -8.58 -22.91 -2.38
N LYS A 140 -8.38 -24.23 -2.40
CA LYS A 140 -9.47 -25.20 -2.53
C LYS A 140 -10.45 -25.11 -1.36
N CYS A 141 -9.95 -25.07 -0.12
CA CYS A 141 -10.77 -24.96 1.09
C CYS A 141 -11.64 -23.68 1.05
N MET A 142 -11.03 -22.53 0.75
CA MET A 142 -11.74 -21.27 0.61
C MET A 142 -12.81 -21.33 -0.49
N ASN A 143 -12.45 -21.81 -1.68
CA ASN A 143 -13.37 -21.89 -2.82
C ASN A 143 -14.53 -22.85 -2.56
N ASN A 144 -14.29 -23.97 -1.90
CA ASN A 144 -15.34 -24.92 -1.49
C ASN A 144 -16.32 -24.26 -0.51
N TYR A 145 -15.80 -23.48 0.44
CA TYR A 145 -16.63 -22.77 1.40
C TYR A 145 -17.46 -21.66 0.74
N ILE A 146 -16.85 -20.85 -0.14
CA ILE A 146 -17.55 -19.84 -0.94
C ILE A 146 -18.64 -20.49 -1.82
N LEU A 147 -18.34 -21.65 -2.43
CA LEU A 147 -19.33 -22.39 -3.22
C LEU A 147 -20.51 -22.86 -2.38
N LYS A 148 -20.27 -23.30 -1.14
CA LYS A 148 -21.34 -23.67 -0.20
C LYS A 148 -22.25 -22.47 0.07
N LEU A 149 -21.68 -21.31 0.41
CA LEU A 149 -22.45 -20.08 0.65
C LEU A 149 -23.28 -19.66 -0.57
N TYR A 150 -22.75 -19.87 -1.79
CA TYR A 150 -23.49 -19.59 -3.02
C TYR A 150 -24.64 -20.56 -3.25
N LYS A 151 -24.43 -21.87 -3.04
CA LYS A 151 -25.48 -22.89 -3.14
C LYS A 151 -26.60 -22.67 -2.13
N ASP A 152 -26.24 -22.25 -0.93
CA ASP A 152 -27.15 -21.92 0.17
C ASP A 152 -27.84 -20.56 -0.04
N LYS A 153 -27.59 -19.87 -1.17
CA LYS A 153 -28.15 -18.55 -1.54
C LYS A 153 -27.84 -17.43 -0.53
N ILE A 154 -26.78 -17.58 0.27
CA ILE A 154 -26.30 -16.56 1.22
C ILE A 154 -25.61 -15.41 0.48
N ILE A 155 -24.91 -15.73 -0.62
CA ILE A 155 -24.26 -14.76 -1.50
C ILE A 155 -24.83 -14.85 -2.91
N ASP A 156 -24.86 -13.71 -3.61
CA ASP A 156 -25.31 -13.65 -4.99
C ASP A 156 -24.21 -14.10 -5.97
N LYS A 157 -24.59 -14.22 -7.25
CA LYS A 157 -23.68 -14.63 -8.33
C LYS A 157 -22.54 -13.63 -8.50
N GLN A 158 -22.80 -12.33 -8.34
CA GLN A 158 -21.80 -11.28 -8.55
C GLN A 158 -20.70 -11.34 -7.49
N LEU A 159 -21.08 -11.43 -6.23
CA LEU A 159 -20.17 -11.58 -5.10
C LEU A 159 -19.39 -12.88 -5.19
N TYR A 160 -20.06 -13.99 -5.51
CA TYR A 160 -19.41 -15.29 -5.70
C TYR A 160 -18.22 -15.23 -6.68
N TRP A 161 -18.42 -14.66 -7.87
CA TRP A 161 -17.33 -14.53 -8.85
C TRP A 161 -16.26 -13.52 -8.44
N ARG A 162 -16.61 -12.52 -7.63
CA ARG A 162 -15.68 -11.51 -7.14
C ARG A 162 -14.70 -12.04 -6.09
N ILE A 163 -15.17 -12.89 -5.16
CA ILE A 163 -14.36 -13.36 -4.02
C ILE A 163 -13.74 -14.76 -4.23
N ARG A 164 -14.22 -15.51 -5.22
CA ARG A 164 -13.63 -16.80 -5.59
C ARG A 164 -12.24 -16.59 -6.22
N SER A 165 -11.30 -17.49 -5.93
CA SER A 165 -9.99 -17.52 -6.59
C SER A 165 -9.93 -18.63 -7.65
N THR A 166 -9.21 -18.41 -8.75
CA THR A 166 -9.11 -19.38 -9.86
C THR A 166 -7.69 -19.65 -10.35
N SER A 167 -6.69 -18.90 -9.88
CA SER A 167 -5.27 -19.05 -10.23
C SER A 167 -4.44 -18.16 -9.30
N SER A 168 -4.49 -18.46 -8.01
CA SER A 168 -3.77 -17.64 -7.03
C SER A 168 -2.26 -17.79 -7.09
N SER A 169 -1.55 -16.75 -6.66
CA SER A 169 -0.11 -16.80 -6.41
C SER A 169 0.16 -16.76 -4.90
N LEU A 170 1.34 -17.23 -4.48
CA LEU A 170 1.75 -17.05 -3.09
C LEU A 170 1.88 -15.55 -2.80
N ALA A 171 1.36 -15.12 -1.64
CA ALA A 171 1.69 -13.81 -1.10
C ALA A 171 3.22 -13.67 -1.04
N THR A 172 3.76 -12.49 -1.29
CA THR A 172 5.22 -12.29 -1.37
C THR A 172 5.70 -11.39 -0.25
N MET A 173 6.65 -11.87 0.55
CA MET A 173 7.32 -11.04 1.54
C MET A 173 8.43 -10.22 0.88
N TYR A 174 8.48 -8.94 1.24
CA TYR A 174 9.65 -8.09 1.05
C TYR A 174 9.90 -7.31 2.33
N VAL A 175 11.10 -6.74 2.48
CA VAL A 175 11.45 -5.97 3.67
C VAL A 175 11.81 -4.53 3.30
N GLN A 176 11.39 -3.59 4.13
CA GLN A 176 11.67 -2.16 3.97
C GLN A 176 12.63 -1.67 5.06
N LEU A 177 13.54 -0.76 4.72
CA LEU A 177 14.50 -0.22 5.69
C LEU A 177 13.88 0.94 6.48
N LYS A 178 13.91 0.85 7.82
CA LYS A 178 13.53 1.96 8.71
C LYS A 178 14.71 2.92 8.88
N ILE A 179 14.93 3.78 7.90
CA ILE A 179 16.08 4.73 7.86
C ILE A 179 16.11 5.71 9.04
N HIS A 180 14.97 5.94 9.67
CA HIS A 180 14.80 6.87 10.81
C HIS A 180 15.05 6.22 12.18
N LYS A 181 15.42 4.94 12.24
CA LYS A 181 15.74 4.22 13.48
C LYS A 181 17.22 3.82 13.51
N HIS A 182 17.82 3.83 14.70
CA HIS A 182 19.20 3.39 14.91
C HIS A 182 19.39 1.94 14.42
N ASN A 183 20.56 1.63 13.85
CA ASN A 183 20.91 0.34 13.22
C ASN A 183 20.07 -0.05 11.98
N TYR A 184 19.20 0.83 11.50
CA TYR A 184 18.40 0.63 10.29
C TYR A 184 17.67 -0.73 10.28
N PRO A 185 16.77 -0.98 11.25
CA PRO A 185 16.03 -2.22 11.32
C PRO A 185 15.12 -2.36 10.09
N LEU A 186 14.87 -3.61 9.71
CA LEU A 186 14.00 -3.94 8.60
C LEU A 186 12.55 -4.11 9.06
N ARG A 187 11.60 -3.80 8.18
CA ARG A 187 10.18 -4.05 8.35
C ARG A 187 9.71 -5.08 7.34
N PRO A 188 9.25 -6.28 7.77
CA PRO A 188 8.64 -7.22 6.86
C PRO A 188 7.26 -6.75 6.42
N ILE A 189 6.98 -6.85 5.12
CA ILE A 189 5.67 -6.64 4.52
C ILE A 189 5.33 -7.87 3.70
N ILE A 190 4.15 -8.44 3.95
CA ILE A 190 3.62 -9.56 3.19
C ILE A 190 2.59 -8.99 2.22
N SER A 191 2.99 -8.85 0.95
CA SER A 191 2.07 -8.45 -0.10
C SER A 191 1.11 -9.59 -0.41
N SER A 192 -0.15 -9.39 -0.07
CA SER A 192 -1.24 -10.31 -0.38
C SER A 192 -1.80 -10.12 -1.80
N ILE A 193 -1.30 -9.16 -2.59
CA ILE A 193 -1.81 -8.91 -3.94
C ILE A 193 -1.65 -10.16 -4.81
N GLY A 194 -2.75 -10.60 -5.42
CA GLY A 194 -2.77 -11.81 -6.26
C GLY A 194 -2.82 -13.14 -5.49
N SER A 195 -2.91 -13.10 -4.15
CA SER A 195 -3.13 -14.29 -3.32
C SER A 195 -4.59 -14.71 -3.29
N TYR A 196 -4.84 -15.98 -2.92
CA TYR A 196 -6.19 -16.57 -2.97
C TYR A 196 -7.20 -15.81 -2.10
N ASN A 197 -6.76 -15.30 -0.95
CA ASN A 197 -7.60 -14.61 0.03
C ASN A 197 -7.67 -13.09 -0.17
N HIS A 198 -6.99 -12.50 -1.16
CA HIS A 198 -6.89 -11.05 -1.31
C HIS A 198 -8.24 -10.37 -1.52
N GLU A 199 -9.01 -10.82 -2.52
CA GLU A 199 -10.30 -10.20 -2.85
C GLU A 199 -11.35 -10.47 -1.78
N LEU A 200 -11.32 -11.66 -1.16
CA LEU A 200 -12.14 -11.95 0.01
C LEU A 200 -11.80 -11.00 1.16
N SER A 201 -10.52 -10.80 1.47
CA SER A 201 -10.07 -9.89 2.53
C SER A 201 -10.50 -8.45 2.28
N LYS A 202 -10.39 -7.96 1.03
CA LYS A 202 -10.88 -6.62 0.65
C LYS A 202 -12.38 -6.49 0.84
N TYR A 203 -13.14 -7.50 0.42
CA TYR A 203 -14.59 -7.53 0.59
C TYR A 203 -14.97 -7.50 2.08
N LEU A 204 -14.35 -8.36 2.91
CA LEU A 204 -14.61 -8.41 4.35
C LEU A 204 -14.19 -7.12 5.05
N ALA A 205 -13.06 -6.52 4.67
CA ALA A 205 -12.62 -5.24 5.23
C ALA A 205 -13.66 -4.14 4.95
N GLN A 206 -14.19 -4.07 3.73
CA GLN A 206 -15.25 -3.12 3.40
C GLN A 206 -16.55 -3.41 4.15
N LEU A 207 -16.94 -4.69 4.24
CA LEU A 207 -18.13 -5.12 4.97
C LEU A 207 -18.04 -4.70 6.45
N ILE A 208 -16.92 -4.98 7.12
CA ILE A 208 -16.72 -4.60 8.52
C ILE A 208 -16.68 -3.07 8.64
N LYS A 209 -15.99 -2.37 7.73
CA LYS A 209 -15.89 -0.91 7.78
C LYS A 209 -17.26 -0.23 7.70
N THR A 210 -18.16 -0.73 6.85
CA THR A 210 -19.51 -0.19 6.67
C THR A 210 -20.46 -0.56 7.83
N ASN A 211 -20.25 -1.71 8.49
CA ASN A 211 -21.21 -2.25 9.45
C ASN A 211 -20.79 -2.17 10.92
N ARG A 212 -19.51 -1.86 11.20
CA ARG A 212 -19.04 -1.63 12.57
C ARG A 212 -19.63 -0.33 13.13
N PRO A 213 -19.95 -0.27 14.43
CA PRO A 213 -20.23 0.99 15.11
C PRO A 213 -19.06 1.97 14.96
N SER A 214 -19.34 3.27 15.13
CA SER A 214 -18.26 4.26 15.29
C SER A 214 -17.32 3.79 16.41
N LEU A 215 -16.02 3.80 16.11
CA LEU A 215 -14.99 3.49 17.10
C LEU A 215 -15.08 4.51 18.25
N SER A 216 -14.52 4.14 19.41
CA SER A 216 -14.49 4.98 20.63
C SER A 216 -14.24 6.46 20.34
N ASN A 217 -14.82 7.36 21.14
CA ASN A 217 -14.64 8.82 21.03
C ASN A 217 -13.17 9.26 21.10
N SER A 218 -12.29 8.40 21.63
CA SER A 218 -10.84 8.57 21.71
C SER A 218 -10.12 8.43 20.36
N CYS A 219 -10.79 7.91 19.33
CA CYS A 219 -10.21 7.76 18.00
C CYS A 219 -10.19 9.10 17.25
N ILE A 220 -9.04 9.41 16.66
CA ILE A 220 -8.84 10.59 15.82
C ILE A 220 -8.96 10.16 14.36
N ARG A 221 -9.77 10.88 13.57
CA ARG A 221 -10.01 10.52 12.17
C ARG A 221 -8.83 10.85 11.26
N ASP A 222 -8.28 12.05 11.43
CA ASP A 222 -7.24 12.61 10.57
C ASP A 222 -6.50 13.75 11.29
N SER A 223 -5.44 14.28 10.66
CA SER A 223 -4.62 15.34 11.24
C SER A 223 -5.39 16.64 11.50
N PHE A 224 -6.44 16.94 10.75
CA PHE A 224 -7.25 18.14 10.95
C PHE A 224 -8.20 17.98 12.15
N ASP A 225 -8.80 16.80 12.31
CA ASP A 225 -9.58 16.42 13.49
C ASP A 225 -8.71 16.49 14.75
N PHE A 226 -7.45 16.03 14.68
CA PHE A 226 -6.50 16.16 15.78
C PHE A 226 -6.26 17.62 16.19
N VAL A 227 -5.91 18.48 15.23
CA VAL A 227 -5.67 19.92 15.48
C VAL A 227 -6.91 20.57 16.08
N THR A 228 -8.09 20.25 15.55
CA THR A 228 -9.35 20.81 16.08
C THR A 228 -9.58 20.37 17.53
N LYS A 229 -9.41 19.08 17.84
CA LYS A 229 -9.59 18.54 19.18
C LYS A 229 -8.59 19.10 20.18
N ILE A 230 -7.31 19.20 19.82
CA ILE A 230 -6.27 19.67 20.74
C ILE A 230 -6.39 21.17 21.04
N CYS A 231 -6.77 21.99 20.04
CA CYS A 231 -6.98 23.42 20.22
C CYS A 231 -8.19 23.73 21.12
N ASN A 232 -9.17 22.83 21.20
CA ASN A 232 -10.36 22.98 22.03
C ASN A 232 -10.16 22.55 23.50
N ILE A 233 -8.97 22.06 23.87
CA ILE A 233 -8.67 21.69 25.26
C ILE A 233 -8.41 22.97 26.06
N ASN A 234 -9.40 23.42 26.83
CA ASN A 234 -9.27 24.56 27.74
C ASN A 234 -8.35 24.23 28.94
N ASN A 235 -7.66 25.25 29.48
CA ASN A 235 -6.80 25.18 30.67
C ASN A 235 -5.51 24.34 30.53
N SER A 236 -4.77 24.52 29.43
CA SER A 236 -3.47 23.88 29.22
C SER A 236 -2.34 24.30 30.18
N LYS A 237 -2.49 25.41 30.91
CA LYS A 237 -1.42 25.97 31.77
C LYS A 237 -0.94 25.03 32.89
N ASN A 238 -1.79 24.09 33.33
CA ASN A 238 -1.47 23.11 34.39
C ASN A 238 -1.55 21.65 33.89
N GLN A 239 -1.44 21.42 32.57
CA GLN A 239 -1.51 20.09 31.99
C GLN A 239 -0.16 19.67 31.44
N VAL A 240 0.13 18.38 31.54
CA VAL A 240 1.32 17.75 30.93
C VAL A 240 0.85 16.89 29.77
N MET A 241 1.43 17.09 28.60
CA MET A 241 1.20 16.21 27.46
C MET A 241 2.13 15.00 27.57
N ILE A 242 1.53 13.82 27.54
CA ILE A 242 2.25 12.54 27.54
C ILE A 242 1.95 11.85 26.21
N SER A 243 3.00 11.34 25.55
CA SER A 243 2.89 10.60 24.30
C SER A 243 3.37 9.16 24.50
N PHE A 244 2.56 8.21 24.05
CA PHE A 244 2.89 6.79 24.05
C PHE A 244 2.86 6.28 22.60
N ASP A 245 3.83 5.44 22.24
CA ASP A 245 3.86 4.75 20.95
C ASP A 245 3.69 3.25 21.20
N VAL A 246 2.74 2.63 20.50
CA VAL A 246 2.53 1.18 20.58
C VAL A 246 3.54 0.50 19.66
N ASP A 247 4.53 -0.15 20.26
CA ASP A 247 5.53 -0.85 19.47
C ASP A 247 4.91 -2.05 18.73
N SER A 248 5.28 -2.17 17.46
CA SER A 248 4.95 -3.31 16.60
C SER A 248 3.46 -3.72 16.61
N ARG A 249 2.55 -2.74 16.54
CA ARG A 249 1.09 -2.92 16.63
C ARG A 249 0.54 -4.16 15.91
N TYR A 250 0.84 -4.35 14.63
CA TYR A 250 0.23 -5.46 13.85
C TYR A 250 0.70 -6.85 14.29
N THR A 251 1.98 -7.00 14.64
CA THR A 251 2.51 -8.30 15.10
C THR A 251 2.04 -8.64 16.50
N ASN A 252 1.63 -7.63 17.29
CA ASN A 252 1.15 -7.84 18.65
C ASN A 252 -0.38 -7.96 18.76
N VAL A 253 -1.13 -7.90 17.64
CA VAL A 253 -2.58 -8.11 17.66
C VAL A 253 -2.88 -9.60 17.50
N PRO A 254 -3.40 -10.29 18.55
CA PRO A 254 -3.82 -11.68 18.44
C PRO A 254 -5.02 -11.79 17.49
N VAL A 255 -4.87 -12.58 16.43
CA VAL A 255 -5.85 -12.63 15.33
C VAL A 255 -7.17 -13.21 15.84
N GLN A 256 -7.11 -14.27 16.63
CA GLN A 256 -8.32 -14.92 17.16
C GLN A 256 -9.14 -13.98 18.06
N GLU A 257 -8.49 -13.25 18.97
CA GLU A 257 -9.18 -12.28 19.82
C GLU A 257 -9.78 -11.14 18.98
N ALA A 258 -9.02 -10.61 18.02
CA ALA A 258 -9.51 -9.56 17.13
C ALA A 258 -10.73 -9.99 16.29
N ILE A 259 -10.75 -11.25 15.81
CA ILE A 259 -11.93 -11.84 15.15
C ILE A 259 -13.11 -11.87 16.11
N HIS A 260 -12.92 -12.36 17.34
CA HIS A 260 -13.99 -12.43 18.34
C HIS A 260 -14.57 -11.07 18.70
N ILE A 261 -13.72 -10.06 18.93
CA ILE A 261 -14.14 -8.67 19.20
C ILE A 261 -14.94 -8.13 18.01
N THR A 262 -14.47 -8.37 16.78
CA THR A 262 -15.15 -7.92 15.56
C THR A 262 -16.54 -8.54 15.43
N LEU A 263 -16.67 -9.84 15.69
CA LEU A 263 -17.96 -10.53 15.67
C LEU A 263 -18.89 -9.99 16.75
N ASP A 264 -18.39 -9.71 17.95
CA ASP A 264 -19.17 -9.12 19.04
C ASP A 264 -19.69 -7.73 18.65
N MET A 265 -18.84 -6.87 18.09
CA MET A 265 -19.25 -5.55 17.61
C MET A 265 -20.35 -5.61 16.53
N ILE A 266 -20.29 -6.61 15.65
CA ILE A 266 -21.25 -6.75 14.53
C ILE A 266 -22.58 -7.39 14.98
N PHE A 267 -22.54 -8.36 15.89
CA PHE A 267 -23.71 -9.19 16.22
C PHE A 267 -24.34 -8.92 17.59
N LYS A 268 -23.64 -8.32 18.56
CA LYS A 268 -24.21 -7.98 19.89
C LYS A 268 -24.87 -6.59 19.95
N ARG A 269 -25.06 -5.95 18.80
CA ARG A 269 -25.69 -4.64 18.69
C ARG A 269 -27.22 -4.75 18.85
N PRO A 270 -27.89 -3.67 19.31
CA PRO A 270 -29.34 -3.68 19.54
C PRO A 270 -30.15 -3.96 18.27
N SER A 271 -29.66 -3.52 17.11
CA SER A 271 -30.27 -3.76 15.80
C SER A 271 -29.39 -4.68 14.95
N PRO A 272 -29.94 -5.67 14.22
CA PRO A 272 -29.13 -6.62 13.45
C PRO A 272 -28.29 -5.95 12.36
N ALA A 273 -27.03 -6.39 12.22
CA ALA A 273 -26.23 -6.39 10.98
C ALA A 273 -27.02 -6.33 9.66
N PRO A 274 -27.01 -5.32 8.75
CA PRO A 274 -27.47 -5.56 7.38
C PRO A 274 -26.37 -6.33 6.61
N ILE A 275 -26.06 -7.53 7.11
CA ILE A 275 -25.08 -8.45 6.53
C ILE A 275 -25.76 -9.79 6.27
N SER A 276 -25.43 -10.40 5.14
CA SER A 276 -26.04 -11.69 4.76
C SER A 276 -25.50 -12.88 5.56
N PHE A 277 -24.36 -12.71 6.24
CA PHE A 277 -23.69 -13.79 6.96
C PHE A 277 -24.17 -13.88 8.40
N ASP A 278 -24.38 -15.10 8.87
CA ASP A 278 -24.47 -15.35 10.30
C ASP A 278 -23.10 -15.22 10.99
N ARG A 279 -23.10 -15.28 12.33
CA ARG A 279 -21.89 -15.13 13.13
C ARG A 279 -20.84 -16.19 12.86
N LEU A 280 -21.25 -17.44 12.64
CA LEU A 280 -20.34 -18.56 12.39
C LEU A 280 -19.75 -18.46 10.97
N GLN A 281 -20.57 -18.08 10.00
CA GLN A 281 -20.15 -17.87 8.62
C GLN A 281 -19.13 -16.75 8.52
N LEU A 282 -19.40 -15.60 9.15
CA LEU A 282 -18.45 -14.49 9.17
C LEU A 282 -17.15 -14.87 9.90
N LYS A 283 -17.25 -15.62 11.00
CA LYS A 283 -16.06 -16.15 11.70
C LYS A 283 -15.19 -16.99 10.77
N GLN A 284 -15.79 -17.95 10.08
CA GLN A 284 -15.08 -18.85 9.16
C GLN A 284 -14.45 -18.07 7.99
N LEU A 285 -15.16 -17.09 7.42
CA LEU A 285 -14.60 -16.23 6.37
C LEU A 285 -13.37 -15.43 6.86
N LEU A 286 -13.41 -14.92 8.08
CA LEU A 286 -12.29 -14.19 8.68
C LEU A 286 -11.10 -15.11 8.97
N GLU A 287 -11.34 -16.28 9.55
CA GLU A 287 -10.29 -17.29 9.81
C GLU A 287 -9.60 -17.72 8.52
N ILE A 288 -10.36 -18.00 7.44
CA ILE A 288 -9.81 -18.34 6.12
C ILE A 288 -8.95 -17.20 5.55
N SER A 289 -9.34 -15.95 5.82
CA SER A 289 -8.69 -14.76 5.26
C SER A 289 -7.44 -14.33 6.02
N LEU A 290 -7.29 -14.73 7.29
CA LEU A 290 -6.26 -14.21 8.20
C LEU A 290 -5.31 -15.29 8.73
N CYS A 291 -5.78 -16.51 8.91
CA CYS A 291 -5.03 -17.54 9.62
C CYS A 291 -4.26 -18.45 8.67
N ASN A 292 -3.00 -18.69 9.00
CA ASN A 292 -2.12 -19.62 8.30
C ASN A 292 -2.01 -19.33 6.79
N ILE A 293 -1.86 -18.05 6.44
CA ILE A 293 -1.72 -17.62 5.04
C ILE A 293 -0.31 -17.98 4.56
N PRO A 294 -0.16 -18.83 3.54
CA PRO A 294 1.15 -19.11 2.96
C PRO A 294 1.67 -17.90 2.18
N PHE A 295 2.94 -17.58 2.41
CA PHE A 295 3.68 -16.57 1.66
C PHE A 295 5.04 -17.11 1.25
N ARG A 296 5.66 -16.46 0.27
CA ARG A 296 6.97 -16.78 -0.25
C ARG A 296 7.97 -15.69 0.09
N PHE A 297 9.16 -16.12 0.49
CA PHE A 297 10.35 -15.28 0.46
C PHE A 297 11.42 -16.01 -0.33
N LEU A 298 11.94 -15.36 -1.38
CA LEU A 298 12.81 -15.99 -2.36
C LEU A 298 12.19 -17.30 -2.92
N ASN A 299 12.83 -18.44 -2.65
CA ASN A 299 12.40 -19.76 -3.14
C ASN A 299 11.59 -20.57 -2.12
N ASP A 300 11.58 -20.12 -0.86
CA ASP A 300 11.00 -20.83 0.27
C ASP A 300 9.59 -20.33 0.58
N THR A 301 8.76 -21.23 1.11
CA THR A 301 7.39 -20.93 1.54
C THR A 301 7.32 -20.93 3.06
N TYR A 302 6.60 -19.95 3.59
CA TYR A 302 6.42 -19.72 5.01
C TYR A 302 4.95 -19.47 5.31
N VAL A 303 4.61 -19.57 6.58
CA VAL A 303 3.30 -19.22 7.13
C VAL A 303 3.54 -18.34 8.34
N GLN A 304 2.69 -17.32 8.49
CA GLN A 304 2.67 -16.50 9.71
C GLN A 304 1.66 -17.09 10.70
N GLY A 305 2.06 -17.13 11.98
CA GLY A 305 1.25 -17.61 13.10
C GLY A 305 0.10 -16.67 13.48
N ASP A 306 -0.22 -16.59 14.78
CA ASP A 306 -1.37 -15.85 15.33
C ASP A 306 -1.12 -14.32 15.42
N GLU A 307 -0.80 -13.72 14.27
CA GLU A 307 -0.55 -12.28 14.16
C GLU A 307 -1.17 -11.71 12.88
N VAL A 308 -1.49 -10.42 12.91
CA VAL A 308 -2.02 -9.74 11.74
C VAL A 308 -0.90 -9.45 10.74
N ALA A 309 -0.93 -10.12 9.59
CA ALA A 309 0.03 -9.90 8.50
C ALA A 309 0.02 -8.44 8.01
N MET A 310 1.18 -7.79 8.07
CA MET A 310 1.37 -6.46 7.48
C MET A 310 1.23 -6.57 5.95
N GLY A 311 0.27 -5.84 5.37
CA GLY A 311 -0.08 -5.95 3.94
C GLY A 311 -1.37 -6.74 3.67
N SER A 312 -2.03 -7.27 4.71
CA SER A 312 -3.41 -7.75 4.62
C SER A 312 -4.40 -6.57 4.54
N PRO A 313 -5.38 -6.59 3.63
CA PRO A 313 -6.47 -5.61 3.59
C PRO A 313 -7.27 -5.53 4.89
N LEU A 314 -7.37 -6.64 5.63
CA LEU A 314 -8.05 -6.73 6.93
C LEU A 314 -7.18 -6.23 8.09
N GLY A 315 -5.87 -6.06 7.87
CA GLY A 315 -4.96 -5.78 8.97
C GLY A 315 -5.24 -4.45 9.68
N PRO A 316 -5.34 -3.33 8.96
CA PRO A 316 -5.66 -2.03 9.57
C PRO A 316 -6.97 -2.05 10.37
N ILE A 317 -8.04 -2.61 9.79
CA ILE A 317 -9.37 -2.60 10.42
C ILE A 317 -9.41 -3.43 11.71
N LEU A 318 -8.77 -4.59 11.74
CA LEU A 318 -8.72 -5.42 12.94
C LEU A 318 -7.83 -4.82 14.02
N ALA A 319 -6.70 -4.24 13.65
CA ALA A 319 -5.85 -3.55 14.61
C ALA A 319 -6.59 -2.36 15.25
N ASP A 320 -7.34 -1.58 14.47
CA ASP A 320 -8.14 -0.46 15.01
C ASP A 320 -9.25 -0.95 15.95
N ILE A 321 -9.94 -2.05 15.59
CA ILE A 321 -10.99 -2.65 16.42
C ILE A 321 -10.40 -3.17 17.75
N PHE A 322 -9.28 -3.88 17.67
CA PHE A 322 -8.59 -4.40 18.85
C PHE A 322 -8.14 -3.27 19.77
N MET A 323 -7.51 -2.22 19.23
CA MET A 323 -7.07 -1.05 20.01
C MET A 323 -8.26 -0.32 20.64
N SER A 324 -9.36 -0.12 19.92
CA SER A 324 -10.55 0.53 20.47
C SER A 324 -11.16 -0.27 21.63
N ASN A 325 -11.14 -1.60 21.55
CA ASN A 325 -11.56 -2.46 22.65
C ASN A 325 -10.61 -2.37 23.85
N LEU A 326 -9.30 -2.27 23.61
CA LEU A 326 -8.29 -2.08 24.63
C LEU A 326 -8.47 -0.72 25.34
N ASP A 327 -8.73 0.36 24.58
CA ASP A 327 -9.04 1.69 25.12
C ASP A 327 -10.28 1.66 26.03
N ILE A 328 -11.34 0.94 25.62
CA ILE A 328 -12.55 0.79 26.45
C ILE A 328 -12.25 0.04 27.75
N LYS A 329 -11.38 -0.97 27.71
CA LYS A 329 -10.97 -1.71 28.92
C LYS A 329 -10.15 -0.82 29.86
N LEU A 330 -9.24 0.00 29.32
CA LEU A 330 -8.38 0.89 30.12
C LEU A 330 -9.16 2.06 30.74
N ASN A 331 -10.10 2.67 30.01
CA ASN A 331 -10.93 3.78 30.51
C ASN A 331 -11.99 3.38 31.54
N ARG A 332 -12.14 2.09 31.86
CA ARG A 332 -13.03 1.62 32.93
C ARG A 332 -12.39 1.68 34.32
N PHE A 333 -11.10 2.00 34.39
CA PHE A 333 -10.32 2.21 35.60
C PHE A 333 -10.00 3.70 35.77
#